data_AF-A0A7R9VJ05-F1
#
_entry.id   AF-A0A7R9VJ05-F1
#
_cell.length_a   1.000
_cell.length_b   1.000
_cell.length_c   1.000
_cell.angle_alpha   90.00
_cell.angle_beta   90.00
_cell.angle_gamma   90.00
#
_symmetry.space_group_name_H-M   'P 1'
#
loop_
_entity.id
_entity.type
_entity.pdbx_description
1 polymer ?
#
loop_
_entity_poly.entity_id
_entity_poly.type
_entity_poly.pdbx_seq_one_letter_code
_entity_poly.pdbx_strand_id
1 'polypeptide(L)'
;MSGESTPLLAGGEDGAPSSYLNVETKAASAPKTTTAAKVRSTDDRNALAARGGTTFRENVYLVLEGLYKPFGIGRFYEALVIFLILASIASFVVGSLFVPEYNSDAPYFGWCGMTCDMWLFGNHDGNGLSFLGRGDTFNTSILEVVTIAVFTIDYLLRLWTADIESPKYKGFCGRLRYIPTFYSLVDLISTVPFYFDALTPSVDVAATQFLRMFRFFRMLRVEGRYNLALDLFADVFSEQKNVLGTALFVGATTWITVASLFYVAERKNTDMIYCPDPGTFCDEG
;
A
#
# COMPACT_ATOMS: atom_id res chain seq x y z
N MET A 1 -14.87 -74.52 -34.22
CA MET A 1 -14.23 -74.59 -35.55
C MET A 1 -13.88 -73.16 -35.90
N SER A 2 -12.68 -72.67 -35.56
CA SER A 2 -11.41 -72.84 -36.30
C SER A 2 -11.54 -72.41 -37.76
N GLY A 3 -10.75 -71.42 -38.18
CA GLY A 3 -10.63 -71.02 -39.59
C GLY A 3 -10.09 -69.62 -39.82
N GLU A 4 -8.77 -69.46 -39.65
CA GLU A 4 -7.93 -68.29 -39.92
C GLU A 4 -7.72 -68.01 -41.42
N SER A 5 -7.47 -66.75 -41.81
CA SER A 5 -6.46 -66.38 -42.82
C SER A 5 -6.18 -64.86 -42.85
N THR A 6 -5.08 -64.44 -42.22
CA THR A 6 -4.26 -63.23 -42.49
C THR A 6 -3.46 -63.42 -43.80
N PRO A 7 -2.74 -62.43 -44.43
CA PRO A 7 -1.76 -61.52 -43.78
C PRO A 7 -1.48 -60.10 -44.42
N LEU A 8 -0.76 -59.27 -43.63
CA LEU A 8 0.30 -58.26 -43.95
C LEU A 8 0.01 -57.11 -44.95
N LEU A 9 0.30 -55.82 -44.65
CA LEU A 9 1.63 -55.16 -44.52
C LEU A 9 1.43 -53.80 -43.79
N ALA A 10 2.11 -53.50 -42.68
CA ALA A 10 3.45 -52.89 -42.53
C ALA A 10 3.54 -51.38 -42.83
N GLY A 11 3.94 -50.60 -41.80
CA GLY A 11 4.73 -49.37 -41.95
C GLY A 11 4.10 -48.07 -41.44
N GLY A 12 4.71 -47.44 -40.42
CA GLY A 12 4.53 -46.02 -40.13
C GLY A 12 4.46 -45.66 -38.65
N GLU A 13 5.56 -45.86 -37.93
CA GLU A 13 5.83 -45.14 -36.68
C GLU A 13 6.02 -43.66 -37.01
N ASP A 14 5.30 -42.76 -36.33
CA ASP A 14 5.75 -41.39 -36.11
C ASP A 14 5.35 -40.98 -34.69
N GLY A 15 6.35 -41.00 -33.81
CA GLY A 15 6.24 -40.68 -32.40
C GLY A 15 5.90 -39.21 -32.17
N ALA A 16 4.81 -38.97 -31.44
CA ALA A 16 4.62 -37.70 -30.75
C ALA A 16 5.63 -37.60 -29.58
N PRO A 17 6.36 -36.49 -29.43
CA PRO A 17 7.43 -36.39 -28.45
C PRO A 17 6.87 -36.45 -27.02
N SER A 18 7.38 -37.43 -26.27
CA SER A 18 7.24 -37.63 -24.82
C SER A 18 7.99 -36.52 -24.04
N SER A 19 7.65 -35.26 -24.28
CA SER A 19 8.23 -34.10 -23.58
C SER A 19 7.21 -33.31 -22.78
N TYR A 20 5.91 -33.54 -22.99
CA TYR A 20 4.85 -32.80 -22.30
C TYR A 20 4.30 -33.51 -21.06
N LEU A 21 4.54 -34.82 -20.90
CA LEU A 21 4.00 -35.59 -19.76
C LEU A 21 4.76 -35.42 -18.44
N ASN A 22 5.92 -34.75 -18.45
CA ASN A 22 6.77 -34.57 -17.27
C ASN A 22 6.62 -33.19 -16.59
N VAL A 23 5.70 -32.35 -17.07
CA VAL A 23 5.45 -31.03 -16.45
C VAL A 23 4.46 -31.15 -15.28
N GLU A 24 3.54 -32.11 -15.29
CA GLU A 24 2.53 -32.26 -14.23
C GLU A 24 3.00 -32.96 -12.95
N THR A 25 4.12 -33.70 -12.98
CA THR A 25 4.61 -34.40 -11.77
C THR A 25 5.54 -33.57 -10.90
N LYS A 26 5.90 -32.35 -11.31
CA LYS A 26 6.70 -31.41 -10.50
C LYS A 26 5.86 -30.41 -9.69
N ALA A 27 4.53 -30.52 -9.74
CA ALA A 27 3.58 -29.63 -9.07
C ALA A 27 3.22 -30.03 -7.63
N ALA A 28 3.90 -31.03 -7.04
CA ALA A 28 3.89 -31.27 -5.60
C ALA A 28 5.16 -30.72 -4.96
N SER A 29 5.46 -29.44 -5.24
CA SER A 29 6.46 -28.68 -4.49
C SER A 29 5.98 -28.61 -3.04
N ALA A 30 6.63 -29.34 -2.13
CA ALA A 30 6.42 -29.20 -0.70
C ALA A 30 6.39 -27.71 -0.32
N PRO A 31 5.44 -27.26 0.51
CA PRO A 31 5.35 -25.85 0.86
C PRO A 31 6.69 -25.41 1.45
N LYS A 32 7.31 -24.38 0.84
CA LYS A 32 8.48 -23.70 1.41
C LYS A 32 8.17 -23.45 2.89
N THR A 33 9.14 -23.64 3.78
CA THR A 33 8.96 -23.54 5.25
C THR A 33 8.23 -22.27 5.71
N THR A 34 8.38 -21.17 4.97
CA THR A 34 7.65 -19.90 5.16
C THR A 34 6.14 -20.02 4.92
N THR A 35 5.72 -20.79 3.91
CA THR A 35 4.31 -21.03 3.57
C THR A 35 3.64 -21.89 4.65
N ALA A 36 4.30 -22.94 5.13
CA ALA A 36 3.75 -23.79 6.19
C ALA A 36 3.54 -23.05 7.52
N ALA A 37 4.48 -22.18 7.91
CA ALA A 37 4.36 -21.35 9.11
C ALA A 37 3.23 -20.31 8.98
N LYS A 38 3.03 -19.74 7.79
CA LYS A 38 1.97 -18.77 7.50
C LYS A 38 0.58 -19.39 7.47
N VAL A 39 0.45 -20.59 6.90
CA VAL A 39 -0.79 -21.39 6.92
C VAL A 39 -1.20 -21.68 8.36
N ARG A 40 -0.27 -22.18 9.19
CA ARG A 40 -0.54 -22.48 10.60
C ARG A 40 -1.00 -21.26 11.39
N SER A 41 -0.36 -20.10 11.20
CA SER A 41 -0.76 -18.85 11.84
C SER A 41 -2.16 -18.39 11.41
N THR A 42 -2.53 -18.61 10.14
CA THR A 42 -3.86 -18.29 9.62
C THR A 42 -4.94 -19.20 10.21
N ASP A 43 -4.66 -20.49 10.34
CA ASP A 43 -5.57 -21.46 10.96
C ASP A 43 -5.80 -21.16 12.45
N ASP A 44 -4.73 -20.85 13.20
CA ASP A 44 -4.82 -20.47 14.61
C ASP A 44 -5.67 -19.21 14.80
N ARG A 45 -5.53 -18.21 13.92
CA ARG A 45 -6.34 -16.98 13.90
C ARG A 45 -7.82 -17.28 13.61
N ASN A 46 -8.10 -18.10 12.59
CA ASN A 46 -9.48 -18.47 12.24
C ASN A 46 -10.15 -19.27 13.36
N ALA A 47 -9.41 -20.16 14.02
CA ALA A 47 -9.89 -20.89 15.18
C ALA A 47 -10.20 -19.94 16.35
N LEU A 48 -9.36 -18.94 16.61
CA LEU A 48 -9.59 -17.90 17.61
C LEU A 48 -10.85 -17.07 17.30
N ALA A 49 -11.04 -16.67 16.05
CA ALA A 49 -12.24 -15.95 15.60
C ALA A 49 -13.51 -16.82 15.66
N ALA A 50 -13.39 -18.13 15.46
CA ALA A 50 -14.50 -19.07 15.59
C ALA A 50 -14.95 -19.23 17.05
N ARG A 51 -14.00 -19.44 17.98
CA ARG A 51 -14.28 -19.63 19.41
C ARG A 51 -14.66 -18.34 20.15
N GLY A 52 -14.19 -17.18 19.67
CA GLY A 52 -14.30 -15.91 20.37
C GLY A 52 -13.24 -15.74 21.47
N GLY A 53 -12.81 -14.51 21.73
CA GLY A 53 -11.78 -14.24 22.73
C GLY A 53 -12.28 -14.51 24.15
N THR A 54 -11.46 -15.21 24.94
CA THR A 54 -11.74 -15.50 26.34
C THR A 54 -11.24 -14.41 27.27
N THR A 55 -10.19 -13.70 26.83
CA THR A 55 -9.59 -12.59 27.56
C THR A 55 -9.87 -11.26 26.88
N PHE A 56 -9.82 -10.17 27.65
CA PHE A 56 -9.95 -8.82 27.09
C PHE A 56 -8.94 -8.55 25.96
N ARG A 57 -7.71 -9.03 26.11
CA ARG A 57 -6.64 -8.87 25.09
C ARG A 57 -6.98 -9.57 23.77
N GLU A 58 -7.50 -10.79 23.83
CA GLU A 58 -7.94 -11.52 22.63
C GLU A 58 -9.13 -10.82 21.97
N ASN A 59 -10.06 -10.26 22.75
CA ASN A 59 -11.19 -9.50 22.21
C ASN A 59 -10.71 -8.23 21.49
N VAL A 60 -9.77 -7.49 22.08
CA VAL A 60 -9.15 -6.33 21.43
C VAL A 60 -8.47 -6.75 20.12
N TYR A 61 -7.66 -7.80 20.12
CA TYR A 61 -7.02 -8.34 18.91
C TYR A 61 -8.06 -8.68 17.83
N LEU A 62 -9.14 -9.37 18.20
CA LEU A 62 -10.23 -9.70 17.28
C LEU A 62 -10.95 -8.46 16.74
N VAL A 63 -11.08 -7.39 17.51
CA VAL A 63 -11.67 -6.12 17.03
C VAL A 63 -10.75 -5.46 16.01
N LEU A 64 -9.44 -5.38 16.29
CA LEU A 64 -8.43 -4.79 15.40
C LEU A 64 -8.35 -5.52 14.06
N GLU A 65 -8.52 -6.85 14.09
CA GLU A 65 -8.54 -7.71 12.90
C GLU A 65 -9.89 -7.68 12.17
N GLY A 66 -10.91 -6.98 12.69
CA GLY A 66 -12.26 -6.96 12.13
C GLY A 66 -13.06 -8.26 12.32
N LEU A 67 -12.52 -9.23 13.05
CA LEU A 67 -13.09 -10.57 13.27
C LEU A 67 -13.98 -10.69 14.51
N TYR A 68 -14.11 -9.62 15.31
CA TYR A 68 -14.95 -9.62 16.50
C TYR A 68 -16.45 -9.63 16.15
N LYS A 69 -17.08 -10.79 16.38
CA LYS A 69 -18.49 -11.08 16.04
C LYS A 69 -19.55 -10.34 16.88
N PRO A 70 -19.39 -10.15 18.21
CA PRO A 70 -20.43 -9.57 19.03
C PRO A 70 -20.88 -8.19 18.50
N PHE A 71 -22.19 -8.05 18.28
CA PHE A 71 -22.83 -6.84 17.75
C PHE A 71 -22.24 -6.30 16.43
N GLY A 72 -21.45 -7.10 15.70
CA GLY A 72 -20.79 -6.67 14.47
C GLY A 72 -19.72 -5.57 14.67
N ILE A 73 -19.22 -5.38 15.90
CA ILE A 73 -18.30 -4.29 16.24
C ILE A 73 -16.99 -4.37 15.44
N GLY A 74 -16.47 -5.57 15.16
CA GLY A 74 -15.26 -5.72 14.34
C GLY A 74 -15.43 -5.15 12.93
N ARG A 75 -16.53 -5.50 12.26
CA ARG A 75 -16.83 -4.98 10.92
C ARG A 75 -17.13 -3.48 10.92
N PHE A 76 -17.78 -2.99 11.97
CA PHE A 76 -18.01 -1.56 12.14
C PHE A 76 -16.69 -0.80 12.30
N TYR A 77 -15.77 -1.31 13.13
CA TYR A 77 -14.46 -0.73 13.34
C TYR A 77 -13.64 -0.72 12.04
N GLU A 78 -13.61 -1.83 11.32
CA GLU A 78 -12.96 -1.93 10.01
C GLU A 78 -13.54 -0.89 9.03
N ALA A 79 -14.87 -0.79 8.93
CA ALA A 79 -15.54 0.19 8.08
C ALA A 79 -15.26 1.63 8.51
N LEU A 80 -15.18 1.91 9.81
CA LEU A 80 -14.83 3.20 10.37
C LEU A 80 -13.39 3.58 10.00
N VAL A 81 -12.43 2.67 10.16
CA VAL A 81 -11.03 2.92 9.80
C VAL A 81 -10.91 3.22 8.30
N ILE A 82 -11.56 2.41 7.45
CA ILE A 82 -11.60 2.65 6.00
C ILE A 82 -12.22 4.01 5.68
N PHE A 83 -13.34 4.35 6.32
CA PHE A 83 -13.99 5.64 6.14
C PHE A 83 -13.05 6.80 6.53
N LEU A 84 -12.35 6.70 7.66
CA LEU A 84 -11.38 7.71 8.10
C LEU A 84 -10.19 7.84 7.13
N ILE A 85 -9.73 6.73 6.54
CA ILE A 85 -8.71 6.76 5.48
C ILE A 85 -9.21 7.55 4.27
N LEU A 86 -10.37 7.16 3.74
CA LEU A 86 -10.94 7.78 2.55
C LEU A 86 -11.27 9.25 2.78
N ALA A 87 -11.83 9.59 3.95
CA ALA A 87 -12.15 10.96 4.30
C ALA A 87 -10.90 11.83 4.44
N SER A 88 -9.81 11.30 5.02
CA SER A 88 -8.53 12.02 5.09
C SER A 88 -7.89 12.22 3.71
N ILE A 89 -7.90 11.20 2.85
CA ILE A 89 -7.36 11.33 1.49
C ILE A 89 -8.20 12.32 0.68
N ALA A 90 -9.54 12.21 0.74
CA ALA A 90 -10.43 13.13 0.06
C ALA A 90 -10.22 14.57 0.55
N SER A 91 -10.10 14.76 1.87
CA SER A 91 -9.79 16.07 2.45
C SER A 91 -8.45 16.61 1.94
N PHE A 92 -7.41 15.77 1.88
CA PHE A 92 -6.09 16.17 1.39
C PHE A 92 -6.13 16.58 -0.09
N VAL A 93 -6.76 15.77 -0.94
CA VAL A 93 -6.88 16.04 -2.38
C VAL A 93 -7.71 17.31 -2.62
N VAL A 94 -8.86 17.45 -1.98
CA VAL A 94 -9.71 18.63 -2.12
C VAL A 94 -9.01 19.86 -1.54
N GLY A 95 -8.35 19.73 -0.38
CA GLY A 95 -7.58 20.80 0.25
C GLY A 95 -6.45 21.32 -0.64
N SER A 96 -5.83 20.47 -1.46
CA SER A 96 -4.79 20.89 -2.41
C SER A 96 -5.28 21.90 -3.46
N LEU A 97 -6.60 21.94 -3.75
CA LEU A 97 -7.19 22.92 -4.67
C LEU A 97 -7.36 24.32 -4.05
N PHE A 98 -7.36 24.40 -2.72
CA PHE A 98 -7.66 25.62 -1.95
C PHE A 98 -6.43 26.21 -1.26
N VAL A 99 -5.23 25.88 -1.73
CA VAL A 99 -3.97 26.43 -1.20
C VAL A 99 -3.81 27.88 -1.68
N PRO A 100 -3.74 28.88 -0.76
CA PRO A 100 -3.71 30.30 -1.12
C PRO A 100 -2.55 30.72 -2.02
N GLU A 101 -1.40 30.06 -1.86
CA GLU A 101 -0.18 30.39 -2.59
C GLU A 101 -0.25 30.02 -4.08
N TYR A 102 -1.09 29.06 -4.45
CA TYR A 102 -1.27 28.63 -5.85
C TYR A 102 -2.61 29.07 -6.46
N ASN A 103 -3.59 29.40 -5.63
CA ASN A 103 -4.95 29.72 -6.08
C ASN A 103 -5.55 30.87 -5.25
N SER A 104 -5.01 32.08 -5.43
CA SER A 104 -5.44 33.28 -4.71
C SER A 104 -6.88 33.70 -5.00
N ASP A 105 -7.41 33.29 -6.16
CA ASP A 105 -8.74 33.64 -6.64
C ASP A 105 -9.78 32.56 -6.31
N ALA A 106 -9.39 31.52 -5.57
CA ALA A 106 -10.30 30.47 -5.16
C ALA A 106 -11.50 31.09 -4.42
N PRO A 107 -12.75 30.68 -4.74
CA PRO A 107 -13.92 31.17 -4.02
C PRO A 107 -13.94 30.58 -2.61
N TYR A 108 -13.21 31.20 -1.69
CA TYR A 108 -13.26 30.94 -0.24
C TYR A 108 -14.66 31.20 0.35
N PHE A 109 -15.52 31.84 -0.44
CA PHE A 109 -16.81 32.33 -0.02
C PHE A 109 -17.94 31.69 -0.82
N GLY A 110 -18.72 30.86 -0.11
CA GLY A 110 -19.95 30.25 -0.61
C GLY A 110 -20.54 29.33 0.44
N TRP A 111 -20.03 28.11 0.55
CA TRP A 111 -20.58 27.07 1.43
C TRP A 111 -19.58 26.47 2.43
N CYS A 112 -18.28 26.77 2.30
CA CYS A 112 -17.21 26.01 2.94
C CYS A 112 -15.96 26.90 3.13
N GLY A 113 -16.05 27.92 4.01
CA GLY A 113 -14.96 28.87 4.30
C GLY A 113 -14.05 28.39 5.44
N MET A 114 -13.79 29.25 6.43
CA MET A 114 -12.98 28.94 7.64
C MET A 114 -13.45 27.68 8.41
N THR A 115 -14.75 27.36 8.36
CA THR A 115 -15.30 26.17 9.02
C THR A 115 -14.79 24.88 8.38
N CYS A 116 -14.74 24.82 7.06
CA CYS A 116 -14.23 23.63 6.37
C CYS A 116 -12.71 23.51 6.48
N ASP A 117 -12.01 24.64 6.53
CA ASP A 117 -10.60 24.61 6.86
C ASP A 117 -10.36 24.00 8.25
N MET A 118 -11.10 24.46 9.27
CA MET A 118 -11.02 23.91 10.64
C MET A 118 -11.36 22.42 10.69
N TRP A 119 -12.43 21.99 10.02
CA TRP A 119 -12.89 20.60 10.12
C TRP A 119 -12.10 19.63 9.24
N LEU A 120 -11.71 20.04 8.03
CA LEU A 120 -11.21 19.15 6.98
C LEU A 120 -9.80 19.50 6.52
N PHE A 121 -9.54 20.71 6.05
CA PHE A 121 -8.33 21.01 5.27
C PHE A 121 -7.13 21.39 6.11
N GLY A 122 -7.28 22.31 7.07
CA GLY A 122 -6.20 22.78 7.92
C GLY A 122 -5.07 23.45 7.15
N ASN A 123 -5.39 24.23 6.11
CA ASN A 123 -4.41 24.90 5.25
C ASN A 123 -4.16 26.37 5.63
N HIS A 124 -4.98 26.94 6.53
CA HIS A 124 -4.89 28.33 6.90
C HIS A 124 -4.48 28.53 8.36
N ASP A 125 -3.53 29.44 8.54
CA ASP A 125 -3.18 29.99 9.85
C ASP A 125 -4.42 30.74 10.41
N GLY A 126 -4.81 30.43 11.65
CA GLY A 126 -5.95 31.09 12.30
C GLY A 126 -7.33 30.42 12.11
N ASN A 127 -7.39 29.15 11.70
CA ASN A 127 -8.63 28.36 11.57
C ASN A 127 -9.35 28.03 12.90
N GLY A 128 -9.02 28.73 14.00
CA GLY A 128 -9.66 28.58 15.31
C GLY A 128 -9.16 27.42 16.17
N LEU A 129 -8.19 26.63 15.69
CA LEU A 129 -7.58 25.52 16.44
C LEU A 129 -6.38 25.91 17.32
N SER A 130 -6.13 27.21 17.53
CA SER A 130 -5.06 27.71 18.41
C SER A 130 -5.16 27.19 19.86
N PHE A 131 -6.36 26.79 20.30
CA PHE A 131 -6.61 26.17 21.61
C PHE A 131 -6.00 24.78 21.78
N LEU A 132 -5.65 24.06 20.70
CA LEU A 132 -4.91 22.78 20.77
C LEU A 132 -3.46 22.97 21.25
N GLY A 133 -3.07 24.19 21.65
CA GLY A 133 -1.91 24.45 22.50
C GLY A 133 -0.61 24.66 21.73
N ARG A 134 -0.65 25.01 20.44
CA ARG A 134 0.55 25.09 19.59
C ARG A 134 0.61 26.28 18.64
N GLY A 135 0.14 27.45 19.10
CA GLY A 135 0.28 28.74 18.40
C GLY A 135 -0.45 28.81 17.06
N ASP A 136 -0.37 29.96 16.39
CA ASP A 136 -1.06 30.21 15.11
C ASP A 136 -0.32 29.61 13.89
N THR A 137 0.80 28.91 14.10
CA THR A 137 1.74 28.44 13.06
C THR A 137 1.54 26.97 12.70
N PHE A 138 0.59 26.26 13.31
CA PHE A 138 0.35 24.84 13.05
C PHE A 138 -0.90 24.62 12.19
N ASN A 139 -0.65 24.34 10.91
CA ASN A 139 -1.67 24.04 9.91
C ASN A 139 -2.21 22.61 10.08
N THR A 140 -3.34 22.47 10.80
CA THR A 140 -4.03 21.19 11.06
C THR A 140 -5.54 21.34 11.03
N SER A 141 -6.25 20.23 10.81
CA SER A 141 -7.72 20.14 10.90
C SER A 141 -8.18 19.16 11.97
N ILE A 142 -9.44 19.26 12.39
CA ILE A 142 -10.05 18.33 13.36
C ILE A 142 -10.04 16.91 12.82
N LEU A 143 -10.38 16.71 11.54
CA LEU A 143 -10.34 15.39 10.91
C LEU A 143 -8.94 14.80 10.99
N GLU A 144 -7.91 15.56 10.67
CA GLU A 144 -6.52 15.09 10.73
C GLU A 144 -6.20 14.62 12.16
N VAL A 145 -6.42 15.47 13.17
CA VAL A 145 -6.16 15.15 14.59
C VAL A 145 -6.92 13.90 15.04
N VAL A 146 -8.21 13.79 14.73
CA VAL A 146 -9.03 12.62 15.08
C VAL A 146 -8.49 11.37 14.40
N THR A 147 -8.17 11.45 13.11
CA THR A 147 -7.67 10.27 12.38
C THR A 147 -6.33 9.78 12.91
N ILE A 148 -5.40 10.69 13.20
CA ILE A 148 -4.09 10.33 13.76
C ILE A 148 -4.26 9.79 15.17
N ALA A 149 -5.11 10.39 16.01
CA ALA A 149 -5.38 9.87 17.35
C ALA A 149 -5.89 8.42 17.29
N VAL A 150 -6.88 8.14 16.43
CA VAL A 150 -7.41 6.78 16.22
C VAL A 150 -6.30 5.84 15.73
N PHE A 151 -5.45 6.28 14.81
CA PHE A 151 -4.41 5.45 14.21
C PHE A 151 -3.24 5.17 15.13
N THR A 152 -2.82 6.16 15.91
CA THR A 152 -1.81 5.98 16.94
C THR A 152 -2.31 5.02 18.01
N ILE A 153 -3.56 5.14 18.45
CA ILE A 153 -4.17 4.19 19.40
C ILE A 153 -4.20 2.78 18.80
N ASP A 154 -4.68 2.64 17.56
CA ASP A 154 -4.72 1.34 16.88
C ASP A 154 -3.33 0.71 16.76
N TYR A 155 -2.31 1.48 16.36
CA TYR A 155 -0.93 1.00 16.27
C TYR A 155 -0.39 0.52 17.63
N LEU A 156 -0.64 1.27 18.71
CA LEU A 156 -0.24 0.88 20.06
C LEU A 156 -0.95 -0.41 20.52
N LEU A 157 -2.25 -0.55 20.20
CA LEU A 157 -3.02 -1.74 20.51
C LEU A 157 -2.54 -2.96 19.70
N ARG A 158 -2.15 -2.78 18.43
CA ARG A 158 -1.52 -3.83 17.60
C ARG A 158 -0.18 -4.27 18.19
N LEU A 159 0.69 -3.32 18.54
CA LEU A 159 1.96 -3.63 19.20
C LEU A 159 1.76 -4.34 20.55
N TRP A 160 0.71 -3.98 21.30
CA TRP A 160 0.35 -4.61 22.56
C TRP A 160 -0.25 -6.02 22.40
N THR A 161 -0.86 -6.33 21.26
CA THR A 161 -1.49 -7.63 20.97
C THR A 161 -0.70 -8.50 19.99
N ALA A 162 0.44 -8.02 19.49
CA ALA A 162 1.29 -8.72 18.51
C ALA A 162 1.71 -10.14 18.95
N ASP A 163 1.85 -10.39 20.25
CA ASP A 163 2.15 -11.73 20.79
C ASP A 163 1.05 -12.77 20.54
N ILE A 164 -0.18 -12.33 20.27
CA ILE A 164 -1.33 -13.20 19.95
C ILE A 164 -1.28 -13.62 18.48
N GLU A 165 -0.84 -12.74 17.59
CA GLU A 165 -0.71 -13.04 16.15
C GLU A 165 0.34 -14.12 15.90
N SER A 166 1.48 -14.04 16.59
CA SER A 166 2.54 -15.03 16.46
C SER A 166 3.40 -15.14 17.72
N PRO A 167 3.76 -16.36 18.15
CA PRO A 167 4.62 -16.56 19.32
C PRO A 167 6.01 -15.91 19.16
N LYS A 168 6.43 -15.60 17.92
CA LYS A 168 7.70 -14.92 17.62
C LYS A 168 7.75 -13.47 18.13
N TYR A 169 6.59 -12.86 18.40
CA TYR A 169 6.48 -11.49 18.91
C TYR A 169 6.28 -11.42 20.44
N LYS A 170 6.45 -12.53 21.15
CA LYS A 170 6.29 -12.59 22.61
C LYS A 170 7.42 -11.86 23.35
N GLY A 171 7.06 -11.12 24.39
CA GLY A 171 8.01 -10.36 25.22
C GLY A 171 8.43 -9.02 24.62
N PHE A 172 9.26 -8.25 25.34
CA PHE A 172 9.65 -6.90 24.91
C PHE A 172 10.45 -6.91 23.59
N CYS A 173 11.50 -7.74 23.49
CA CYS A 173 12.29 -7.89 22.27
C CYS A 173 11.46 -8.48 21.10
N GLY A 174 10.50 -9.36 21.39
CA GLY A 174 9.58 -9.91 20.40
C GLY A 174 8.70 -8.83 19.78
N ARG A 175 8.15 -7.93 20.61
CA ARG A 175 7.36 -6.78 20.13
C ARG A 175 8.20 -5.79 19.33
N LEU A 176 9.46 -5.57 19.71
CA LEU A 176 10.37 -4.74 18.91
C LEU A 176 10.62 -5.31 17.50
N ARG A 177 10.54 -6.64 17.34
CA ARG A 177 10.61 -7.32 16.04
C ARG A 177 9.34 -7.17 15.20
N TYR A 178 8.23 -6.73 15.79
CA TYR A 178 7.00 -6.42 15.07
C TYR A 178 7.07 -5.08 14.33
N ILE A 179 7.76 -4.09 14.90
CA ILE A 179 7.89 -2.72 14.34
C ILE A 179 8.38 -2.70 12.88
N PRO A 180 9.45 -3.42 12.48
CA PRO A 180 9.94 -3.41 11.09
C PRO A 180 9.14 -4.31 10.14
N THR A 181 7.95 -4.79 10.54
CA THR A 181 7.08 -5.53 9.61
C THR A 181 6.41 -4.57 8.64
N PHE A 182 6.09 -5.04 7.43
CA PHE A 182 5.53 -4.19 6.38
C PHE A 182 4.28 -3.41 6.83
N TYR A 183 3.30 -4.10 7.43
CA TYR A 183 2.06 -3.49 7.90
C TYR A 183 2.30 -2.50 9.06
N SER A 184 3.13 -2.88 10.03
CA SER A 184 3.50 -1.99 11.14
C SER A 184 4.26 -0.74 10.65
N LEU A 185 5.10 -0.88 9.63
CA LEU A 185 5.81 0.24 9.02
C LEU A 185 4.87 1.17 8.25
N VAL A 186 3.88 0.62 7.53
CA VAL A 186 2.84 1.41 6.85
C VAL A 186 2.06 2.25 7.84
N ASP A 187 1.65 1.67 8.98
CA ASP A 187 0.99 2.40 10.06
C ASP A 187 1.86 3.53 10.63
N LEU A 188 3.14 3.23 10.87
CA LEU A 188 4.09 4.23 11.38
C LEU A 188 4.28 5.37 10.38
N ILE A 189 4.55 5.07 9.11
CA ILE A 189 4.71 6.08 8.05
C ILE A 189 3.44 6.91 7.88
N SER A 190 2.26 6.34 8.10
CA SER A 190 1.00 7.08 7.99
C SER A 190 0.78 8.11 9.11
N THR A 191 1.39 7.93 10.27
CA THR A 191 1.19 8.79 11.46
C THR A 191 2.37 9.74 11.72
N VAL A 192 3.59 9.35 11.33
CA VAL A 192 4.83 10.12 11.52
C VAL A 192 4.79 11.55 10.95
N PRO A 193 4.25 11.83 9.75
CA PRO A 193 4.28 13.17 9.17
C PRO A 193 3.68 14.23 10.08
N PHE A 194 2.56 13.92 10.73
CA PHE A 194 1.94 14.84 11.68
C PHE A 194 2.80 15.13 12.90
N TYR A 195 3.42 14.09 13.47
CA TYR A 195 4.31 14.28 14.61
C TYR A 195 5.56 15.06 14.22
N PHE A 196 6.06 14.88 13.00
CA PHE A 196 7.16 15.67 12.48
C PHE A 196 6.77 17.14 12.32
N ASP A 197 5.66 17.42 11.64
CA ASP A 197 5.12 18.78 11.48
C ASP A 197 4.88 19.46 12.83
N ALA A 198 4.42 18.69 13.84
CA ALA A 198 4.21 19.20 15.18
C ALA A 198 5.53 19.51 15.91
N LEU A 199 6.59 18.73 15.68
CA LEU A 199 7.89 18.90 16.35
C LEU A 199 8.79 19.93 15.69
N THR A 200 8.60 20.23 14.40
CA THR A 200 9.42 21.18 13.65
C THR A 200 8.61 22.33 13.01
N PRO A 201 8.15 23.33 13.80
CA PRO A 201 7.34 24.44 13.30
C PRO A 201 8.06 25.40 12.33
N SER A 202 9.39 25.32 12.23
CA SER A 202 10.23 26.33 11.56
C SER A 202 11.02 25.79 10.36
N VAL A 203 10.63 24.63 9.82
CA VAL A 203 11.30 24.01 8.66
C VAL A 203 10.61 24.47 7.38
N ASP A 204 11.40 24.66 6.31
CA ASP A 204 10.93 25.08 4.98
C ASP A 204 9.61 24.40 4.57
N VAL A 205 8.65 25.21 4.15
CA VAL A 205 7.29 24.80 3.74
C VAL A 205 7.32 23.65 2.71
N ALA A 206 8.33 23.64 1.83
CA ALA A 206 8.52 22.60 0.83
C ALA A 206 8.80 21.21 1.41
N ALA A 207 9.59 21.12 2.49
CA ALA A 207 9.89 19.85 3.14
C ALA A 207 8.63 19.28 3.85
N THR A 208 7.90 20.15 4.53
CA THR A 208 6.62 19.84 5.20
C THR A 208 5.56 19.36 4.20
N GLN A 209 5.51 19.96 3.00
CA GLN A 209 4.58 19.58 1.94
C GLN A 209 4.88 18.18 1.36
N PHE A 210 6.16 17.83 1.20
CA PHE A 210 6.56 16.48 0.81
C PHE A 210 6.18 15.45 1.87
N LEU A 211 6.38 15.76 3.16
CA LEU A 211 6.02 14.85 4.24
C LEU A 211 4.52 14.54 4.29
N ARG A 212 3.66 15.50 3.91
CA ARG A 212 2.21 15.27 3.82
C ARG A 212 1.84 14.21 2.78
N MET A 213 2.65 13.99 1.74
CA MET A 213 2.45 12.90 0.78
C MET A 213 2.48 11.53 1.45
N PHE A 214 3.21 11.36 2.56
CA PHE A 214 3.28 10.07 3.26
C PHE A 214 1.90 9.62 3.79
N ARG A 215 0.95 10.55 3.96
CA ARG A 215 -0.43 10.20 4.34
C ARG A 215 -1.10 9.33 3.27
N PHE A 216 -0.69 9.36 2.00
CA PHE A 216 -1.20 8.44 0.98
C PHE A 216 -0.86 6.98 1.27
N PHE A 217 0.25 6.69 1.97
CA PHE A 217 0.57 5.31 2.39
C PHE A 217 -0.47 4.73 3.33
N ARG A 218 -1.28 5.55 4.01
CA ARG A 218 -2.42 5.07 4.80
C ARG A 218 -3.43 4.28 3.98
N MET A 219 -3.50 4.49 2.66
CA MET A 219 -4.33 3.67 1.75
C MET A 219 -3.89 2.20 1.73
N LEU A 220 -2.60 1.92 1.97
CA LEU A 220 -2.07 0.56 2.03
C LEU A 220 -2.49 -0.19 3.29
N ARG A 221 -3.07 0.50 4.28
CA ARG A 221 -3.57 -0.05 5.54
C ARG A 221 -4.95 -0.70 5.44
N VAL A 222 -5.54 -0.85 4.26
CA VAL A 222 -6.81 -1.59 4.14
C VAL A 222 -6.51 -3.09 4.32
N GLU A 223 -6.22 -3.53 5.53
CA GLU A 223 -5.51 -4.78 5.82
C GLU A 223 -6.38 -6.03 5.61
N GLY A 224 -7.68 -5.97 5.89
CA GLY A 224 -8.53 -7.17 5.95
C GLY A 224 -8.68 -7.94 4.63
N ARG A 225 -8.61 -7.26 3.47
CA ARG A 225 -8.79 -7.87 2.14
C ARG A 225 -7.54 -7.88 1.28
N TYR A 226 -6.63 -6.93 1.47
CA TYR A 226 -5.43 -6.81 0.66
C TYR A 226 -4.37 -7.84 1.04
N ASN A 227 -4.41 -8.40 2.24
CA ASN A 227 -3.51 -9.49 2.64
C ASN A 227 -3.58 -10.66 1.66
N LEU A 228 -4.78 -11.07 1.22
CA LEU A 228 -4.92 -12.14 0.22
C LEU A 228 -4.37 -11.71 -1.15
N ALA A 229 -4.71 -10.49 -1.62
CA ALA A 229 -4.30 -10.02 -2.94
C ALA A 229 -2.78 -9.80 -3.04
N LEU A 230 -2.17 -9.22 -2.01
CA LEU A 230 -0.73 -9.00 -1.92
C LEU A 230 0.03 -10.31 -1.75
N ASP A 231 -0.52 -11.28 -1.02
CA ASP A 231 0.07 -12.61 -0.89
C ASP A 231 0.04 -13.36 -2.23
N LEU A 232 -1.09 -13.35 -2.93
CA LEU A 232 -1.19 -13.92 -4.28
C LEU A 232 -0.20 -13.23 -5.23
N PHE A 233 -0.10 -11.91 -5.17
CA PHE A 233 0.86 -11.16 -5.98
C PHE A 233 2.32 -11.55 -5.65
N ALA A 234 2.66 -11.66 -4.36
CA ALA A 234 3.97 -12.07 -3.90
C ALA A 234 4.31 -13.51 -4.30
N ASP A 235 3.34 -14.41 -4.24
CA ASP A 235 3.48 -15.81 -4.66
C ASP A 235 3.73 -15.90 -6.17
N VAL A 236 2.92 -15.21 -6.98
CA VAL A 236 3.10 -15.13 -8.44
C VAL A 236 4.46 -14.52 -8.78
N PHE A 237 4.84 -13.44 -8.10
CA PHE A 237 6.12 -12.79 -8.32
C PHE A 237 7.29 -13.71 -7.97
N SER A 238 7.24 -14.41 -6.84
CA SER A 238 8.28 -15.36 -6.41
C SER A 238 8.44 -16.53 -7.38
N GLU A 239 7.33 -16.99 -7.95
CA GLU A 239 7.30 -18.09 -8.91
C GLU A 239 7.80 -17.65 -10.30
N GLN A 240 7.41 -16.46 -10.76
CA GLN A 240 7.69 -15.96 -12.11
C GLN A 240 8.87 -14.97 -12.18
N LYS A 241 9.61 -14.76 -11.10
CA LYS A 241 10.70 -13.77 -11.02
C LYS A 241 11.75 -13.90 -12.12
N ASN A 242 12.05 -15.11 -12.59
CA ASN A 242 13.04 -15.34 -13.64
C ASN A 242 12.52 -14.82 -14.98
N VAL A 243 11.27 -15.12 -15.33
CA VAL A 243 10.63 -14.65 -16.56
C VAL A 243 10.48 -13.12 -16.51
N LEU A 244 9.97 -12.59 -15.40
CA LEU A 244 9.83 -11.15 -15.21
C LEU A 244 11.18 -10.42 -15.27
N GLY A 245 12.24 -11.01 -14.70
CA GLY A 245 13.60 -10.48 -14.79
C GLY A 245 14.13 -10.41 -16.21
N THR A 246 13.93 -11.47 -17.01
CA THR A 246 14.33 -11.45 -18.43
C THR A 246 13.53 -10.44 -19.25
N ALA A 247 12.22 -10.34 -19.03
CA ALA A 247 11.36 -9.37 -19.70
C ALA A 247 11.75 -7.93 -19.33
N LEU A 248 12.04 -7.67 -18.06
CA LEU A 248 12.52 -6.37 -17.58
C LEU A 248 13.88 -6.01 -18.21
N PHE A 249 14.80 -6.98 -18.31
CA PHE A 249 16.11 -6.76 -18.93
C PHE A 249 15.99 -6.42 -20.42
N VAL A 250 15.20 -7.20 -21.18
CA VAL A 250 14.97 -6.94 -22.61
C VAL A 250 14.22 -5.62 -22.80
N GLY A 251 13.22 -5.33 -21.97
CA GLY A 251 12.48 -4.08 -22.00
C GLY A 251 13.37 -2.86 -21.71
N ALA A 252 14.19 -2.92 -20.66
CA ALA A 252 15.10 -1.84 -20.28
C ALA A 252 16.19 -1.60 -21.33
N THR A 253 16.80 -2.66 -21.86
CA THR A 253 17.81 -2.54 -22.92
C THR A 253 17.22 -1.95 -24.19
N THR A 254 16.06 -2.44 -24.63
CA THR A 254 15.33 -1.90 -25.79
C THR A 254 14.96 -0.44 -25.57
N TRP A 255 14.43 -0.10 -24.39
CA TRP A 255 14.10 1.27 -24.02
C TRP A 255 15.31 2.20 -24.15
N ILE A 256 16.45 1.82 -23.56
CA ILE A 256 17.67 2.63 -23.59
C ILE A 256 18.17 2.80 -25.03
N THR A 257 18.18 1.73 -25.83
CA THR A 257 18.63 1.79 -27.22
C THR A 257 17.73 2.69 -28.06
N VAL A 258 16.40 2.52 -27.98
CA VAL A 258 15.44 3.33 -28.73
C VAL A 258 15.49 4.80 -28.29
N ALA A 259 15.54 5.08 -26.98
CA ALA A 259 15.69 6.44 -26.47
C ALA A 259 16.98 7.10 -26.98
N SER A 260 18.09 6.35 -27.04
CA SER A 260 19.37 6.84 -27.56
C SER A 260 19.31 7.12 -29.07
N LEU A 261 18.69 6.24 -29.86
CA LEU A 261 18.51 6.43 -31.29
C LEU A 261 17.61 7.64 -31.58
N PHE A 262 16.52 7.78 -30.83
CA PHE A 262 15.61 8.90 -30.93
C PHE A 262 16.34 10.22 -30.64
N TYR A 263 17.14 10.27 -29.57
CA TYR A 263 17.98 11.42 -29.27
C TYR A 263 18.95 11.74 -30.42
N VAL A 264 19.65 10.74 -30.99
CA VAL A 264 20.59 10.99 -32.10
C VAL A 264 19.88 11.49 -33.36
N ALA A 265 18.69 10.98 -33.65
CA ALA A 265 17.89 11.39 -34.80
C ALA A 265 17.35 12.82 -34.66
N GLU A 266 16.83 13.17 -33.48
CA GLU A 266 16.06 14.39 -33.26
C GLU A 266 16.84 15.52 -32.58
N ARG A 267 18.07 15.30 -32.07
CA ARG A 267 18.85 16.32 -31.33
C ARG A 267 19.13 17.63 -32.10
N LYS A 268 18.92 17.66 -33.42
CA LYS A 268 19.09 18.86 -34.27
C LYS A 268 17.76 19.34 -34.89
N ASN A 269 16.65 18.69 -34.55
CA ASN A 269 15.35 19.15 -34.99
C ASN A 269 14.99 20.41 -34.20
N THR A 270 14.52 21.45 -34.89
CA THR A 270 14.11 22.73 -34.31
C THR A 270 12.64 22.71 -33.87
N ASP A 271 11.84 21.76 -34.34
CA ASP A 271 10.40 21.63 -34.03
C ASP A 271 10.12 20.75 -32.79
N MET A 272 10.90 20.92 -31.71
CA MET A 272 10.76 20.12 -30.48
C MET A 272 9.80 20.77 -29.48
N ILE A 273 8.93 19.97 -28.83
CA ILE A 273 8.00 20.44 -27.78
C ILE A 273 8.74 20.97 -26.53
N TYR A 274 9.96 20.49 -26.26
CA TYR A 274 10.77 20.94 -25.13
C TYR A 274 12.21 21.21 -25.58
N CYS A 275 12.73 22.41 -25.27
CA CYS A 275 14.10 22.80 -25.58
C CYS A 275 15.06 22.19 -24.55
N PRO A 276 15.99 21.29 -24.94
CA PRO A 276 16.88 20.62 -24.00
C PRO A 276 18.05 21.49 -23.54
N ASP A 277 18.33 22.62 -24.18
CA ASP A 277 19.48 23.49 -23.90
C ASP A 277 19.06 24.95 -23.67
N PRO A 278 19.38 25.58 -22.52
CA PRO A 278 19.16 27.00 -22.30
C PRO A 278 20.21 27.82 -23.09
N GLY A 279 20.11 27.86 -24.42
CA GLY A 279 21.01 28.68 -25.21
C GLY A 279 21.04 28.44 -26.72
N THR A 280 20.42 27.38 -27.25
CA THR A 280 20.42 27.13 -28.70
C THR A 280 19.03 26.80 -29.25
N PHE A 281 18.54 27.73 -30.08
CA PHE A 281 17.49 27.67 -31.10
C PHE A 281 16.34 26.67 -30.87
N CYS A 282 15.38 27.08 -30.05
CA CYS A 282 14.00 26.91 -30.45
C CYS A 282 13.65 28.16 -31.26
N ASP A 283 13.55 28.01 -32.58
CA ASP A 283 13.13 29.12 -33.44
C ASP A 283 11.69 29.49 -33.04
N GLU A 284 11.52 30.71 -32.52
CA GLU A 284 10.23 31.34 -32.36
C GLU A 284 9.68 31.68 -33.76
N GLY A 285 8.95 30.72 -34.34
CA GLY A 285 8.10 30.94 -35.51
C GLY A 285 6.72 31.46 -35.12
#